data_AF-A0A537WVW4-F1
#
_entry.id   AF-A0A537WVW4-F1
#
_cell.length_a   1.000
_cell.length_b   1.000
_cell.length_c   1.000
_cell.angle_alpha   90.00
_cell.angle_beta   90.00
_cell.angle_gamma   90.00
#
_symmetry.space_group_name_H-M   'P 1'
#
loop_
_entity.id
_entity.type
_entity.pdbx_description
1 polymer ?
#
loop_
_entity_poly.entity_id
_entity_poly.type
_entity_poly.pdbx_seq_one_letter_code
_entity_poly.pdbx_strand_id
1 'polypeptide(L)'
;MPHSRGLTLVTSVNGRSTVSVYSGPQYARRRVIFSGIGVFAGLAWSPDRRWLLVDWTTADQWVFIRVIPSPRVRTVSNISQTFGTGPESRFAVAGWCCP
;
A
#
# COMPACT_ATOMS: atom_id res chain seq x y z
N MET A 1 22.64 0.65 -12.85
CA MET A 1 21.44 -0.18 -13.06
C MET A 1 20.29 0.77 -13.42
N PRO A 2 19.69 0.72 -14.62
CA PRO A 2 18.53 1.54 -14.90
C PRO A 2 17.44 1.16 -13.90
N HIS A 3 16.84 2.15 -13.24
CA HIS A 3 15.75 1.93 -12.28
C HIS A 3 14.71 1.00 -12.89
N SER A 4 14.64 -0.25 -12.42
CA SER A 4 13.61 -1.17 -12.88
C SER A 4 12.26 -0.54 -12.55
N ARG A 5 11.52 -0.15 -13.59
CA ARG A 5 10.16 0.36 -13.42
C ARG A 5 9.32 -0.81 -12.93
N GLY A 6 8.80 -0.71 -11.72
CA GLY A 6 7.84 -1.65 -11.15
C GLY A 6 6.44 -1.03 -11.18
N LEU A 7 5.43 -1.85 -11.38
CA LEU A 7 4.03 -1.46 -11.20
C LEU A 7 3.53 -2.09 -9.90
N THR A 8 2.76 -1.34 -9.12
CA THR A 8 2.08 -1.90 -7.94
C THR A 8 0.59 -1.85 -8.18
N LEU A 9 -0.09 -2.97 -7.90
CA LEU A 9 -1.51 -3.12 -8.14
C LEU A 9 -2.21 -3.65 -6.88
N VAL A 10 -3.35 -3.07 -6.58
CA VAL A 10 -4.34 -3.68 -5.67
C VAL A 10 -5.37 -4.40 -6.51
N THR A 11 -5.65 -5.65 -6.16
CA THR A 11 -6.79 -6.39 -6.70
C THR A 11 -7.70 -6.83 -5.57
N SER A 12 -9.00 -6.62 -5.73
CA SER A 12 -10.01 -7.00 -4.75
C SER A 12 -10.93 -8.08 -5.33
N VAL A 13 -10.95 -9.25 -4.69
CA VAL A 13 -11.77 -10.39 -5.12
C VAL A 13 -12.43 -11.00 -3.89
N ASN A 14 -13.75 -11.20 -3.93
CA ASN A 14 -14.53 -11.80 -2.83
C ASN A 14 -14.26 -11.16 -1.46
N GLY A 15 -14.21 -9.82 -1.41
CA GLY A 15 -13.96 -9.07 -0.18
C GLY A 15 -12.53 -9.17 0.36
N ARG A 16 -11.58 -9.74 -0.39
CA ARG A 16 -10.16 -9.78 -0.04
C ARG A 16 -9.35 -8.90 -0.99
N SER A 17 -8.57 -7.98 -0.42
CA SER A 17 -7.64 -7.14 -1.18
C SER A 17 -6.22 -7.73 -1.15
N THR A 18 -5.52 -7.65 -2.28
CA THR A 18 -4.15 -8.15 -2.45
C THR A 18 -3.30 -7.09 -3.12
N VAL A 19 -2.14 -6.78 -2.55
CA VAL A 19 -1.13 -5.89 -3.13
C VAL A 19 -0.06 -6.73 -3.82
N SER A 20 0.11 -6.51 -5.12
CA SER A 20 1.12 -7.18 -5.95
C SER A 20 2.08 -6.17 -6.58
N VAL A 21 3.36 -6.50 -6.58
CA VAL A 21 4.40 -5.78 -7.34
C VAL A 21 4.72 -6.56 -8.60
N TYR A 22 4.64 -5.88 -9.74
CA TYR A 22 5.01 -6.40 -11.05
C TYR A 22 6.32 -5.77 -11.50
N SER A 23 7.22 -6.58 -12.07
CA SER A 23 8.58 -6.17 -12.44
C SER A 23 9.14 -6.99 -13.60
N GLY A 24 10.32 -6.61 -14.08
CA GLY A 24 11.00 -7.26 -15.21
C GLY A 24 10.44 -6.82 -16.57
N PRO A 25 10.95 -7.39 -17.68
CA PRO A 25 10.48 -7.10 -19.02
C PRO A 25 8.96 -7.30 -19.11
N GLN A 26 8.25 -6.29 -19.64
CA GLN A 26 6.80 -6.31 -19.81
C GLN A 26 6.02 -6.67 -18.52
N TYR A 27 6.57 -6.36 -17.33
CA TYR A 27 5.92 -6.63 -16.04
C TYR A 27 5.63 -8.12 -15.76
N ALA A 28 6.32 -9.05 -16.43
CA ALA A 28 6.03 -10.48 -16.36
C ALA A 28 6.24 -11.13 -14.97
N ARG A 29 7.05 -10.52 -14.09
CA ARG A 29 7.31 -11.05 -12.74
C ARG A 29 6.37 -10.41 -11.74
N ARG A 30 5.42 -11.20 -11.22
CA ARG A 30 4.50 -10.78 -10.15
C ARG A 30 4.96 -11.32 -8.80
N ARG A 31 4.95 -10.46 -7.78
CA ARG A 31 5.13 -10.85 -6.37
C ARG A 31 4.03 -10.24 -5.52
N VAL A 32 3.25 -11.08 -4.82
CA VAL A 32 2.33 -10.61 -3.77
C VAL A 32 3.16 -10.18 -2.57
N ILE A 33 2.95 -8.95 -2.09
CA ILE A 33 3.70 -8.41 -0.95
C ILE A 33 2.83 -8.24 0.30
N PHE A 34 1.51 -8.16 0.14
CA PHE A 34 0.57 -8.10 1.26
C PHE A 34 -0.84 -8.49 0.81
N SER A 35 -1.64 -9.01 1.74
CA SER A 35 -3.06 -9.30 1.48
C SER A 35 -3.85 -9.33 2.78
N GLY A 36 -5.14 -8.98 2.71
CA GLY A 36 -6.02 -8.87 3.86
C GLY A 36 -7.49 -8.80 3.46
N ILE A 37 -8.38 -9.00 4.44
CA ILE A 37 -9.83 -8.88 4.23
C ILE A 37 -10.22 -7.40 4.21
N GLY A 38 -11.09 -7.02 3.29
CA GLY A 38 -11.63 -5.67 3.16
C GLY A 38 -10.94 -4.86 2.08
N VAL A 39 -10.99 -3.53 2.18
CA VAL A 39 -10.67 -2.61 1.08
C VAL A 39 -9.33 -1.91 1.31
N PHE A 40 -8.46 -1.97 0.29
CA PHE A 40 -7.27 -1.11 0.21
C PHE A 40 -7.55 0.03 -0.78
N ALA A 41 -7.59 1.28 -0.31
CA ALA A 41 -8.07 2.42 -1.10
C ALA A 41 -6.94 3.31 -1.66
N GLY A 42 -5.81 3.39 -0.96
CA GLY A 42 -4.68 4.25 -1.33
C GLY A 42 -3.35 3.50 -1.28
N LEU A 43 -2.47 3.79 -2.24
CA LEU A 43 -1.10 3.29 -2.28
C LEU A 43 -0.13 4.46 -2.44
N ALA A 44 0.95 4.48 -1.65
CA ALA A 44 2.01 5.45 -1.82
C ALA A 44 3.38 4.85 -1.53
N TRP A 45 4.25 4.86 -2.54
CA TRP A 45 5.65 4.48 -2.37
C TRP A 45 6.44 5.60 -1.69
N SER A 46 7.32 5.23 -0.76
CA SER A 46 8.32 6.15 -0.22
C SER A 46 9.29 6.59 -1.32
N PRO A 47 9.91 7.78 -1.20
CA PRO A 47 10.84 8.30 -2.21
C PRO A 47 12.01 7.34 -2.51
N ASP A 48 12.52 6.66 -1.48
CA ASP A 48 13.60 5.66 -1.58
C ASP A 48 13.15 4.29 -2.13
N ARG A 49 11.84 4.12 -2.41
CA ARG A 49 11.20 2.89 -2.91
C ARG A 49 11.38 1.67 -2.02
N ARG A 50 11.68 1.85 -0.72
CA ARG A 50 11.82 0.75 0.23
C ARG A 50 10.50 0.43 0.93
N TRP A 51 9.66 1.43 1.15
CA TRP A 51 8.39 1.30 1.83
C TRP A 51 7.21 1.60 0.91
N LEU A 52 6.16 0.80 1.05
CA LEU A 52 4.86 1.07 0.47
C LEU A 52 3.87 1.31 1.62
N LEU A 53 3.21 2.46 1.60
CA LEU A 53 2.03 2.72 2.43
C LEU A 53 0.79 2.20 1.69
N VAL A 54 -0.04 1.46 2.42
CA VAL A 54 -1.37 1.01 2.00
C VAL A 54 -2.40 1.54 2.99
N ASP A 55 -3.43 2.22 2.49
CA ASP A 55 -4.60 2.60 3.26
C ASP A 55 -5.60 1.45 3.31
N TRP A 56 -5.68 0.76 4.45
CA TRP A 56 -6.61 -0.34 4.71
C TRP A 56 -7.87 0.21 5.39
N THR A 57 -8.72 0.82 4.58
CA THR A 57 -9.92 1.56 4.98
C THR A 57 -10.82 0.80 5.95
N THR A 58 -11.17 -0.45 5.63
CA THR A 58 -12.11 -1.25 6.45
C THR A 58 -11.52 -1.71 7.77
N ALA A 59 -10.20 -1.71 7.91
CA ALA A 59 -9.51 -2.01 9.17
C ALA A 59 -9.15 -0.75 9.96
N ASP A 60 -9.48 0.44 9.43
CA ASP A 60 -9.05 1.74 9.94
C ASP A 60 -7.55 1.82 10.24
N GLN A 61 -6.75 1.34 9.28
CA GLN A 61 -5.30 1.17 9.43
C GLN A 61 -4.50 1.66 8.23
N TRP A 62 -3.35 2.24 8.53
CA TRP A 62 -2.24 2.37 7.59
C TRP A 62 -1.27 1.22 7.75
N VAL A 63 -0.94 0.58 6.63
CA VAL A 63 0.02 -0.54 6.58
C VAL A 63 1.25 -0.09 5.82
N PHE A 64 2.38 -0.06 6.51
CA PHE A 64 3.69 0.21 5.94
C PHE A 64 4.39 -1.11 5.66
N ILE A 65 4.63 -1.40 4.39
CA ILE A 65 5.28 -2.62 3.92
C ILE A 65 6.68 -2.26 3.43
N ARG A 66 7.71 -2.70 4.16
CA ARG A 66 9.08 -2.68 3.63
C ARG A 66 9.23 -3.82 2.65
N VAL A 67 9.55 -3.50 1.41
CA VAL A 67 9.61 -4.47 0.31
C VAL A 67 11.04 -4.98 0.07
N ILE A 68 12.03 -4.14 0.37
CA ILE A 68 13.48 -4.43 0.29
C ILE A 68 14.27 -3.66 1.37
N PRO A 69 15.47 -4.12 1.77
CA PRO A 69 16.07 -5.39 1.39
C PRO A 69 15.46 -6.58 2.14
N SER A 70 14.95 -6.39 3.37
CA SER A 70 14.25 -7.45 4.10
C SER A 70 12.78 -7.08 4.33
N PRO A 71 11.83 -7.98 3.97
CA PRO A 71 10.41 -7.74 4.14
C PRO A 71 10.04 -7.46 5.60
N ARG A 72 9.22 -6.42 5.83
CA ARG A 72 8.68 -6.11 7.14
C ARG A 72 7.34 -5.40 6.99
N VAL A 73 6.41 -5.67 7.89
CA VAL A 73 5.14 -4.94 7.99
C VAL A 73 5.10 -4.15 9.30
N ARG A 74 4.63 -2.91 9.23
CA ARG A 74 4.27 -2.09 10.39
C ARG A 74 2.88 -1.52 10.16
N THR A 75 2.06 -1.47 11.21
CA THR A 75 0.71 -0.95 11.15
C THR A 75 0.55 0.25 12.08
N VAL A 76 -0.33 1.16 11.68
CA VAL A 76 -0.82 2.27 12.51
C VAL A 76 -2.34 2.23 12.41
N SER A 77 -3.02 2.20 13.55
CA SER A 77 -4.49 2.08 13.64
C SER A 77 -5.15 3.41 14.00
N ASN A 78 -6.48 3.43 14.04
CA ASN A 78 -7.29 4.58 14.45
C ASN A 78 -7.05 5.82 13.59
N ILE A 79 -6.89 5.61 12.28
CA ILE A 79 -6.59 6.69 11.35
C ILE A 79 -7.80 7.64 11.24
N SER A 80 -9.01 7.08 11.21
CA SER A 80 -10.24 7.87 11.16
C SER A 80 -10.34 8.89 12.30
N GLN A 81 -10.06 8.44 13.53
CA GLN A 81 -10.03 9.28 14.72
C GLN A 81 -8.93 10.34 14.65
N THR A 82 -7.74 9.98 14.17
CA THR A 82 -6.60 10.91 14.04
C THR A 82 -6.92 12.10 13.14
N PHE A 83 -7.68 11.86 12.06
CA PHE A 83 -8.06 12.90 11.10
C PHE A 83 -9.46 13.50 11.35
N GLY A 84 -10.16 13.10 12.42
CA GLY A 84 -11.52 13.57 12.70
C GLY A 84 -12.52 13.21 11.59
N THR A 85 -12.26 12.13 10.86
CA THR A 85 -13.04 11.68 9.71
C THR A 85 -14.06 10.63 10.13
N GLY A 86 -15.31 10.81 9.68
CA GLY A 86 -16.39 9.83 9.85
C GLY A 86 -16.63 8.98 8.60
N PRO A 87 -17.67 8.14 8.59
CA PRO A 87 -18.04 7.34 7.42
C PRO A 87 -18.30 8.17 6.16
N GLU A 88 -18.78 9.41 6.32
CA GLU A 88 -19.21 10.29 5.22
C GLU A 88 -18.10 11.19 4.67
N SER A 89 -16.98 11.35 5.38
CA SER A 89 -15.84 12.17 4.95
C SER A 89 -14.57 11.37 5.15
N ARG A 90 -13.94 10.94 4.05
CA ARG A 90 -12.73 10.11 4.08
C ARG A 90 -11.51 10.92 3.69
N PHE A 91 -10.42 10.74 4.43
CA PHE A 91 -9.10 11.20 3.99
C PHE A 91 -8.62 10.33 2.82
N ALA A 92 -7.75 10.88 1.98
CA ALA A 92 -7.04 10.13 0.95
C ALA A 92 -5.53 10.25 1.18
N VAL A 93 -4.81 9.15 0.93
CA VAL A 93 -3.34 9.19 0.96
C VAL A 93 -2.85 9.97 -0.26
N ALA A 94 -2.34 11.18 -0.03
CA ALA A 94 -1.79 12.02 -1.10
C ALA A 94 -0.39 11.58 -1.55
N GLY A 95 0.39 10.98 -0.66
CA GLY A 95 1.76 10.55 -0.93
C GLY A 95 2.65 10.68 0.29
N TRP A 96 3.95 10.43 0.09
CA TRP A 96 4.97 10.74 1.08
C TRP A 96 5.43 12.17 0.86
N CYS A 97 5.46 12.97 1.93
CA CYS A 97 6.15 14.24 1.88
C CYS A 97 7.65 14.04 2.09
N CYS A 98 8.43 14.94 1.47
CA CYS A 98 9.86 15.15 1.68
C CYS A 98 10.79 14.00 1.19
N PRO A 99 11.78 14.28 0.33
CA PRO A 99 12.78 13.30 -0.09
C PRO A 99 13.81 12.98 1.00
#